data_AF-A0AA43FDZ2-F1
#
_entry.id   AF-A0AA43FDZ2-F1
#
_cell.length_a   1.000
_cell.length_b   1.000
_cell.length_c   1.000
_cell.angle_alpha   90.00
_cell.angle_beta   90.00
_cell.angle_gamma   90.00
#
_symmetry.space_group_name_H-M   'P 1'
#
loop_
_entity.id
_entity.type
_entity.pdbx_description
1 polymer ?
#
loop_
_entity_poly.entity_id
_entity_poly.type
_entity_poly.pdbx_seq_one_letter_code
_entity_poly.pdbx_strand_id
1 'polypeptide(L)'
;MRLGWLFVKLTAQYEMQYRINFFVQLVQSSLQLLTGIVAIQLVFTYTTELGGWSRAELLVVLGVHLALGGVMRAVIRPNMEQTIREVDEGTFDHPLVKPVDPQLFTSLRTFRVWQLTDVALGFGIIVWGLSEL
;
A
#
# COMPACT_ATOMS: atom_id res chain seq x y z
N MET A 1 -10.41 13.51 -17.85
CA MET A 1 -10.29 13.48 -16.36
C MET A 1 -11.57 13.08 -15.61
N ARG A 2 -12.79 13.40 -16.08
CA ARG A 2 -14.05 13.00 -15.38
C ARG A 2 -14.29 11.47 -15.31
N LEU A 3 -13.87 10.69 -16.31
CA LEU A 3 -14.06 9.23 -16.32
C LEU A 3 -13.22 8.50 -15.25
N GLY A 4 -11.94 8.85 -15.08
CA GLY A 4 -11.07 8.21 -14.10
C GLY A 4 -11.57 8.37 -12.66
N TRP A 5 -12.08 9.56 -12.33
CA TRP A 5 -12.71 9.82 -11.03
C TRP A 5 -13.96 8.96 -10.79
N LEU A 6 -14.74 8.71 -11.83
CA LEU A 6 -15.96 7.91 -11.75
C LEU A 6 -15.66 6.42 -11.51
N PHE A 7 -14.60 5.89 -12.13
CA PHE A 7 -14.09 4.55 -11.84
C PHE A 7 -13.55 4.42 -10.43
N VAL A 8 -12.70 5.36 -9.98
CA VAL A 8 -12.19 5.36 -8.60
C VAL A 8 -13.36 5.38 -7.60
N LYS A 9 -14.40 6.19 -7.86
CA LYS A 9 -15.58 6.25 -7.00
C LYS A 9 -16.39 4.96 -6.99
N LEU A 10 -16.59 4.31 -8.15
CA LEU A 10 -17.29 3.03 -8.26
C LEU A 10 -16.51 1.92 -7.54
N THR A 11 -15.22 1.80 -7.79
CA THR A 11 -14.38 0.79 -7.15
C THR A 11 -14.31 1.00 -5.63
N ALA A 12 -14.20 2.26 -5.19
CA ALA A 12 -14.27 2.60 -3.76
C ALA A 12 -15.62 2.23 -3.13
N GLN A 13 -16.74 2.43 -3.84
CA GLN A 13 -18.08 2.03 -3.37
C GLN A 13 -18.23 0.51 -3.29
N TYR A 14 -17.71 -0.25 -4.27
CA TYR A 14 -17.70 -1.71 -4.23
C TYR A 14 -16.82 -2.25 -3.09
N GLU A 15 -15.65 -1.65 -2.85
CA GLU A 15 -14.80 -2.06 -1.73
C GLU A 15 -15.39 -1.71 -0.37
N MET A 16 -16.10 -0.59 -0.26
CA MET A 16 -16.83 -0.22 0.95
C MET A 16 -17.92 -1.23 1.34
N GLN A 17 -18.41 -2.01 0.37
CA GLN A 17 -19.36 -3.10 0.61
C GLN A 17 -18.71 -4.27 1.35
N TYR A 18 -17.41 -4.52 1.13
CA TYR A 18 -16.64 -5.56 1.81
C TYR A 18 -15.92 -5.03 3.04
N ARG A 19 -16.70 -4.61 4.05
CA ARG A 19 -16.18 -4.13 5.35
C ARG A 19 -15.25 -5.13 6.04
N ILE A 20 -15.35 -6.43 5.72
CA ILE A 20 -14.44 -7.47 6.22
C ILE A 20 -13.00 -7.22 5.72
N ASN A 21 -12.82 -6.74 4.49
CA ASN A 21 -11.49 -6.43 3.95
C ASN A 21 -10.79 -5.35 4.75
N PHE A 22 -11.54 -4.37 5.30
CA PHE A 22 -10.98 -3.39 6.24
C PHE A 22 -10.40 -4.07 7.47
N PHE A 23 -11.16 -4.94 8.14
CA PHE A 23 -10.70 -5.60 9.36
C PHE A 23 -9.53 -6.54 9.09
N VAL A 24 -9.58 -7.31 8.01
CA VAL A 24 -8.47 -8.19 7.60
C VAL A 24 -7.22 -7.38 7.32
N GLN A 25 -7.34 -6.28 6.55
CA GLN A 25 -6.22 -5.40 6.27
C GLN A 25 -5.68 -4.78 7.55
N LEU A 26 -6.53 -4.22 8.40
CA LEU A 26 -6.12 -3.59 9.67
C LEU A 26 -5.35 -4.57 10.56
N VAL A 27 -5.83 -5.81 10.70
CA VAL A 27 -5.13 -6.85 11.46
C VAL A 27 -3.79 -7.18 10.82
N GLN A 28 -3.75 -7.38 9.50
CA GLN A 28 -2.51 -7.67 8.78
C GLN A 28 -1.47 -6.55 8.93
N SER A 29 -1.89 -5.29 8.74
CA SER A 29 -1.04 -4.12 8.90
C SER A 29 -0.51 -4.01 10.32
N SER A 30 -1.38 -4.23 11.32
CA SER A 30 -1.01 -4.16 12.73
C SER A 30 0.00 -5.25 13.09
N LEU A 31 -0.19 -6.48 12.61
CA LEU A 31 0.76 -7.57 12.80
C LEU A 31 2.11 -7.23 12.15
N GLN A 32 2.10 -6.76 10.89
CA GLN A 32 3.33 -6.37 10.20
C GLN A 32 4.09 -5.27 10.97
N LEU A 33 3.35 -4.29 11.49
CA LEU A 33 3.89 -3.21 12.32
C LEU A 33 4.53 -3.73 13.60
N LEU A 34 3.79 -4.55 14.35
CA LEU A 34 4.23 -5.15 15.61
C LEU A 34 5.48 -6.00 15.40
N THR A 35 5.50 -6.84 14.37
CA THR A 35 6.67 -7.64 14.02
C THR A 35 7.88 -6.77 13.70
N GLY A 36 7.69 -5.68 12.94
CA GLY A 36 8.76 -4.73 12.63
C GLY A 36 9.32 -4.04 13.88
N ILE A 37 8.44 -3.56 14.78
CA ILE A 37 8.85 -2.93 16.05
C ILE A 37 9.59 -3.93 16.94
N VAL A 38 9.05 -5.15 17.10
CA VAL A 38 9.66 -6.20 17.93
C VAL A 38 11.04 -6.57 17.38
N ALA A 39 11.19 -6.67 16.06
CA ALA A 39 12.49 -6.94 15.43
C ALA A 39 13.51 -5.84 15.76
N ILE A 40 13.13 -4.56 15.62
CA ILE A 40 14.01 -3.43 15.98
C ILE A 40 14.36 -3.48 17.47
N GLN A 41 13.38 -3.66 18.35
CA GLN A 41 13.61 -3.71 19.80
C GLN A 41 14.55 -4.85 20.21
N LEU A 42 14.36 -6.03 19.61
CA LEU A 42 15.20 -7.20 19.89
C LEU A 42 16.66 -6.94 19.50
N VAL A 43 16.89 -6.31 18.35
CA VAL A 43 18.24 -5.96 17.90
C VAL A 43 18.90 -4.94 18.84
N PHE A 44 18.16 -3.89 19.24
CA PHE A 44 18.67 -2.83 20.13
C PHE A 44 18.80 -3.27 21.60
N THR A 45 18.31 -4.46 21.95
CA THR A 45 18.59 -5.05 23.26
C THR A 45 20.05 -5.48 23.37
N TYR A 46 20.67 -5.88 22.26
CA TYR A 46 22.04 -6.40 22.22
C TYR A 46 23.04 -5.42 21.59
N THR A 47 22.57 -4.35 20.95
CA THR A 47 23.41 -3.39 20.21
C THR A 47 22.91 -1.96 20.40
N THR A 48 23.81 -0.99 20.63
CA THR A 48 23.43 0.42 20.76
C THR A 48 23.18 1.12 19.42
N GLU A 49 23.83 0.66 18.35
CA GLU A 49 23.70 1.21 17.00
C GLU A 49 23.78 0.09 15.96
N LEU A 50 22.87 0.09 14.99
CA LEU A 50 22.87 -0.91 13.91
C LEU A 50 23.35 -0.25 12.62
N GLY A 51 24.61 -0.49 12.24
CA GLY A 51 25.18 0.07 11.01
C GLY A 51 25.21 1.61 10.99
N GLY A 52 25.39 2.24 12.15
CA GLY A 52 25.40 3.69 12.32
C GLY A 52 24.00 4.33 12.44
N TRP A 53 22.94 3.52 12.46
CA TRP A 53 21.58 4.00 12.66
C TRP A 53 21.13 3.78 14.11
N SER A 54 20.50 4.80 14.67
CA SER A 54 19.80 4.77 15.94
C SER A 54 18.45 4.06 15.83
N ARG A 55 17.87 3.71 16.99
CA ARG A 55 16.55 3.08 17.07
C ARG A 55 15.46 3.94 16.42
N ALA A 56 15.50 5.25 16.63
CA ALA A 56 14.51 6.19 16.10
C ALA A 56 14.57 6.27 14.57
N GLU A 57 15.76 6.30 13.99
CA GLU A 57 15.91 6.34 12.53
C GLU A 57 15.40 5.06 11.86
N LEU A 58 15.63 3.89 12.45
CA LEU A 58 15.10 2.63 11.91
C LEU A 58 13.58 2.53 12.02
N LEU A 59 12.98 3.14 13.06
CA LEU A 59 11.53 3.26 13.15
C LEU A 59 10.98 4.14 12.01
N VAL A 60 11.64 5.24 11.68
CA VAL A 60 11.28 6.07 10.53
C VAL A 60 11.38 5.28 9.22
N VAL A 61 12.46 4.52 9.02
CA VAL A 61 12.64 3.65 7.84
C VAL A 61 11.53 2.60 7.75
N LEU A 62 11.17 1.96 8.87
CA LEU A 62 10.05 1.03 8.93
C LEU A 62 8.74 1.70 8.52
N GLY A 63 8.46 2.90 9.04
CA GLY A 63 7.26 3.66 8.68
C GLY A 63 7.22 4.04 7.20
N VAL A 64 8.34 4.45 6.61
CA VAL A 64 8.46 4.72 5.16
C VAL A 64 8.22 3.45 4.34
N HIS A 65 8.80 2.32 4.76
CA HIS A 65 8.59 1.03 4.10
C HIS A 65 7.11 0.63 4.09
N LEU A 66 6.42 0.78 5.21
CA LEU A 66 4.98 0.52 5.32
C LEU A 66 4.16 1.47 4.46
N ALA A 67 4.47 2.77 4.47
CA ALA A 67 3.75 3.76 3.69
C ALA A 67 3.89 3.51 2.18
N LEU A 68 5.12 3.31 1.69
CA LEU A 68 5.36 3.00 0.28
C LEU A 68 4.76 1.65 -0.11
N GLY A 69 4.88 0.64 0.76
CA GLY A 69 4.26 -0.65 0.55
C GLY A 69 2.73 -0.57 0.44
N GLY A 70 2.11 0.26 1.28
CA GLY A 70 0.68 0.57 1.24
C GLY A 70 0.24 1.22 -0.06
N VAL A 71 0.97 2.25 -0.53
CA VAL A 71 0.69 2.92 -1.81
C VAL A 71 0.85 1.94 -2.98
N MET A 72 1.93 1.16 -2.99
CA MET A 72 2.18 0.15 -4.02
C MET A 72 1.06 -0.88 -4.08
N ARG A 73 0.59 -1.36 -2.92
CA ARG A 73 -0.53 -2.29 -2.86
C ARG A 73 -1.83 -1.61 -3.29
N ALA A 74 -2.12 -0.41 -2.81
CA ALA A 74 -3.40 0.28 -3.04
C ALA A 74 -3.64 0.61 -4.52
N VAL A 75 -2.58 0.99 -5.23
CA VAL A 75 -2.67 1.49 -6.61
C VAL A 75 -1.95 0.59 -7.60
N ILE A 76 -0.65 0.32 -7.41
CA ILE A 76 0.17 -0.21 -8.49
C ILE A 76 -0.06 -1.71 -8.70
N ARG A 77 0.04 -2.51 -7.63
CA ARG A 77 -0.10 -3.97 -7.66
C ARG A 77 -1.41 -4.46 -8.30
N PRO A 78 -2.61 -3.99 -7.92
CA PRO A 78 -3.86 -4.52 -8.47
C PRO A 78 -3.98 -4.25 -9.97
N ASN A 79 -3.49 -3.10 -10.43
CA ASN A 79 -3.49 -2.73 -11.83
C ASN A 79 -2.47 -3.56 -12.65
N MET A 80 -1.29 -3.83 -12.09
CA MET A 80 -0.31 -4.75 -12.70
C MET A 80 -0.83 -6.19 -12.78
N GLU A 81 -1.36 -6.72 -11.68
CA GLU A 81 -1.93 -8.08 -11.64
C GLU A 81 -3.06 -8.25 -12.66
N GLN A 82 -3.91 -7.22 -12.82
CA GLN A 82 -4.97 -7.22 -13.81
C GLN A 82 -4.44 -7.19 -15.24
N THR A 83 -3.44 -6.34 -15.50
CA THR A 83 -2.81 -6.25 -16.84
C THR A 83 -2.18 -7.59 -17.23
N ILE A 84 -1.47 -8.23 -16.30
CA ILE A 84 -0.87 -9.54 -16.54
C ILE A 84 -1.93 -10.60 -16.85
N ARG A 85 -3.05 -10.61 -16.11
CA ARG A 85 -4.17 -11.53 -16.41
C ARG A 85 -4.77 -11.29 -17.79
N GLU A 86 -4.97 -10.04 -18.18
CA GLU A 86 -5.52 -9.70 -19.51
C GLU A 86 -4.56 -10.11 -20.64
N VAL A 87 -3.26 -10.06 -20.40
CA VAL A 87 -2.24 -10.58 -21.34
C VAL A 87 -2.28 -12.11 -21.41
N ASP A 88 -2.37 -12.79 -20.27
CA ASP A 88 -2.42 -14.27 -20.19
C ASP A 88 -3.69 -14.84 -20.84
N GLU A 89 -4.84 -14.18 -20.64
CA GLU A 89 -6.12 -14.57 -21.23
C GLU A 89 -6.27 -14.15 -22.71
N GLY A 90 -5.31 -13.41 -23.27
CA GLY A 90 -5.37 -12.89 -24.64
C GLY A 90 -6.45 -11.83 -24.88
N THR A 91 -7.02 -11.25 -23.82
CA THR A 91 -8.10 -10.25 -23.88
C THR A 91 -7.59 -8.80 -23.76
N PHE A 92 -6.28 -8.60 -23.84
CA PHE A 92 -5.63 -7.30 -23.78
C PHE A 92 -5.91 -6.39 -24.99
N ASP A 93 -6.52 -6.91 -26.04
CA ASP A 93 -7.05 -6.15 -27.18
C ASP A 93 -8.30 -5.31 -26.80
N HIS A 94 -9.13 -5.76 -25.86
CA HIS A 94 -10.30 -5.03 -25.40
C HIS A 94 -10.02 -3.64 -24.78
N PRO A 95 -8.99 -3.45 -23.94
CA PRO A 95 -8.53 -2.13 -23.51
C PRO A 95 -8.07 -1.22 -24.65
N LEU A 96 -7.46 -1.77 -25.70
CA LEU A 96 -6.85 -1.02 -26.82
C LEU A 96 -7.89 -0.43 -27.78
N VAL A 97 -9.10 -1.01 -27.84
CA VAL A 97 -10.20 -0.53 -28.71
C VAL A 97 -11.07 0.54 -28.02
N LYS A 98 -10.89 0.78 -26.72
CA LYS A 98 -11.65 1.82 -26.00
C LYS A 98 -11.13 3.22 -26.32
N PRO A 99 -12.00 4.23 -26.53
CA PRO A 99 -11.60 5.60 -26.84
C PRO A 99 -11.13 6.36 -25.59
N VAL A 100 -10.16 5.79 -24.87
CA VAL A 100 -9.54 6.33 -23.66
C VAL A 100 -8.07 5.95 -23.68
N ASP A 101 -7.17 6.84 -23.25
CA ASP A 101 -5.73 6.54 -23.19
C ASP A 101 -5.45 5.21 -22.46
N PRO A 102 -4.92 4.19 -23.16
CA PRO A 102 -4.72 2.85 -22.60
C PRO A 102 -3.82 2.83 -21.36
N GLN A 103 -2.85 3.75 -21.31
CA GLN A 103 -1.91 3.88 -20.20
C GLN A 103 -2.56 4.47 -18.94
N LEU A 104 -3.47 5.42 -19.09
CA LEU A 104 -4.22 6.00 -17.97
C LEU A 104 -5.32 5.05 -17.50
N PHE A 105 -5.91 4.29 -18.42
CA PHE A 105 -6.96 3.33 -18.16
C PHE A 105 -6.45 2.10 -17.40
N THR A 106 -5.28 1.58 -17.75
CA THR A 106 -4.68 0.43 -17.07
C THR A 106 -4.11 0.79 -15.70
N SER A 107 -3.63 2.01 -15.50
CA SER A 107 -2.96 2.43 -14.25
C SER A 107 -3.90 2.84 -13.10
N LEU A 108 -5.16 3.20 -13.39
CA LEU A 108 -6.10 3.75 -12.40
C LEU A 108 -7.42 2.95 -12.30
N ARG A 109 -7.46 1.74 -12.85
CA ARG A 109 -8.70 0.95 -12.97
C ARG A 109 -9.19 0.42 -11.64
N THR A 110 -8.26 -0.10 -10.85
CA THR A 110 -8.53 -0.70 -9.55
C THR A 110 -7.82 0.08 -8.47
N PHE A 111 -8.57 0.55 -7.48
CA PHE A 111 -8.05 1.25 -6.32
C PHE A 111 -8.50 0.49 -5.08
N ARG A 112 -7.53 0.02 -4.29
CA ARG A 112 -7.80 -0.67 -3.03
C ARG A 112 -7.71 0.29 -1.86
N VAL A 113 -8.80 0.99 -1.57
CA VAL A 113 -8.96 1.99 -0.50
C VAL A 113 -8.48 1.44 0.84
N TRP A 114 -8.74 0.17 1.15
CA TRP A 114 -8.40 -0.41 2.44
C TRP A 114 -6.90 -0.49 2.70
N GLN A 115 -6.09 -0.61 1.65
CA GLN A 115 -4.62 -0.64 1.77
C GLN A 115 -4.03 0.74 2.12
N LEU A 116 -4.82 1.81 2.09
CA LEU A 116 -4.45 3.09 2.69
C LEU A 116 -4.28 3.00 4.21
N THR A 117 -4.79 1.95 4.85
CA THR A 117 -4.55 1.70 6.28
C THR A 117 -3.06 1.50 6.56
N ASP A 118 -2.33 0.83 5.65
CA ASP A 118 -0.86 0.68 5.74
C ASP A 118 -0.16 2.04 5.64
N VAL A 119 -0.69 2.93 4.78
CA VAL A 119 -0.17 4.29 4.60
C VAL A 119 -0.38 5.11 5.85
N ALA A 120 -1.59 5.09 6.41
CA ALA A 120 -1.91 5.80 7.65
C ALA A 120 -1.05 5.32 8.83
N LEU A 121 -0.90 4.01 8.99
CA LEU A 121 -0.06 3.42 10.05
C LEU A 121 1.42 3.73 9.84
N GLY A 122 1.91 3.64 8.61
CA GLY A 122 3.28 4.01 8.24
C GLY A 122 3.58 5.47 8.57
N PHE A 123 2.69 6.40 8.19
CA PHE A 123 2.81 7.82 8.58
C PHE A 123 2.76 8.02 10.10
N GLY A 124 1.90 7.29 10.81
CA GLY A 124 1.85 7.34 12.28
C GLY A 124 3.18 6.99 12.93
N ILE A 125 3.85 5.93 12.45
CA ILE A 125 5.18 5.56 12.94
C ILE A 125 6.26 6.55 12.53
N ILE A 126 6.21 7.09 11.30
CA ILE A 126 7.19 8.12 10.89
C ILE A 126 7.13 9.30 11.85
N VAL A 127 5.93 9.79 12.17
CA VAL A 127 5.75 10.90 13.12
C VAL A 127 6.26 10.53 14.52
N TRP A 128 5.98 9.31 14.98
CA TRP A 128 6.46 8.84 16.27
C TRP A 128 7.99 8.71 16.32
N GLY A 129 8.62 8.10 15.30
CA GLY A 129 10.07 8.00 15.20
C GLY A 129 10.76 9.35 15.09
N LEU A 130 10.16 10.31 14.37
CA LEU A 130 10.64 11.71 14.31
C LEU A 130 10.54 12.44 15.65
N SER A 131 9.61 12.06 16.52
CA SER A 131 9.51 12.65 17.87
C SER A 131 10.51 12.07 18.88
N GLU A 132 11.10 10.90 18.58
CA GLU A 132 12.14 10.26 19.39
C GLU A 132 13.57 10.56 18.91
N LEU A 133 13.72 11.28 17.78
CA LEU A 133 14.99 11.76 17.22
C LEU A 133 15.52 12.97 18.01
#